data_AF-A0A7V5A0D6-F1
#
_entry.id   AF-A0A7V5A0D6-F1
#
_cell.length_a   1.000
_cell.length_b   1.000
_cell.length_c   1.000
_cell.angle_alpha   90.00
_cell.angle_beta   90.00
_cell.angle_gamma   90.00
#
_symmetry.space_group_name_H-M   'P 1'
#
loop_
_entity.id
_entity.type
_entity.pdbx_description
1 polymer ?
#
loop_
_entity_poly.entity_id
_entity_poly.type
_entity_poly.pdbx_seq_one_letter_code
_entity_poly.pdbx_strand_id
1 'polypeptide(L)'
;MPLLQVRDCPEDIYKNISILAKKQKRTIAQQVIVLLEKGLQIEQSNIERRKALLDKINSRPVKKEVNLVDDAALIREDRDR
;
A
#
# COMPACT_ATOMS: atom_id res chain seq x y z
N MET A 1 13.87 7.94 -9.97
CA MET A 1 12.53 8.50 -9.72
C MET A 1 12.58 9.99 -10.04
N PRO A 2 11.52 10.58 -10.62
CA PRO A 2 11.47 12.01 -10.86
C PRO A 2 11.51 12.79 -9.54
N LEU A 3 12.31 13.86 -9.49
CA LEU A 3 12.38 14.77 -8.36
C LEU A 3 11.43 15.95 -8.60
N LEU A 4 10.49 16.16 -7.69
CA LEU A 4 9.60 17.32 -7.70
C LEU A 4 10.08 18.33 -6.65
N GLN A 5 10.45 19.53 -7.08
CA GLN A 5 10.83 20.64 -6.22
C GLN A 5 9.86 21.80 -6.39
N VAL A 6 9.32 22.30 -5.27
CA VAL A 6 8.48 23.50 -5.25
C VAL A 6 9.36 24.68 -4.85
N ARG A 7 9.45 25.69 -5.71
CA ARG A 7 10.16 26.95 -5.41
C ARG A 7 9.23 27.92 -4.68
N ASP A 8 9.80 28.73 -3.80
CA ASP A 8 9.11 29.80 -3.07
C ASP A 8 7.85 29.34 -2.32
N CYS A 9 7.92 28.15 -1.71
CA CYS A 9 6.81 27.60 -0.93
C CYS A 9 6.51 28.51 0.28
N PRO A 10 5.29 29.05 0.42
CA PRO A 10 4.92 29.86 1.57
C PRO A 10 5.12 29.10 2.88
N GLU A 11 5.69 29.78 3.88
CA GLU A 11 6.08 29.15 5.14
C GLU A 11 4.88 28.53 5.89
N ASP A 12 3.72 29.17 5.80
CA ASP A 12 2.47 28.69 6.40
C ASP A 12 2.01 27.35 5.80
N ILE A 13 2.16 27.20 4.48
CA ILE A 13 1.83 25.95 3.78
C ILE A 13 2.78 24.84 4.23
N TYR A 14 4.09 25.13 4.27
CA TYR A 14 5.08 24.16 4.72
C TYR A 14 4.82 23.72 6.17
N LYS A 15 4.50 24.66 7.07
CA LYS A 15 4.13 24.37 8.47
C LYS A 15 2.90 23.47 8.55
N ASN A 16 1.86 23.77 7.79
CA ASN A 16 0.64 22.96 7.76
C ASN A 16 0.91 21.52 7.28
N ILE A 17 1.70 21.35 6.21
CA ILE A 17 2.09 20.02 5.71
C ILE A 17 2.89 19.26 6.78
N SER A 18 3.83 19.94 7.45
CA SER A 18 4.64 19.34 8.52
C SER A 18 3.81 18.86 9.71
N ILE A 19 2.81 19.65 10.13
CA ILE A 19 1.87 19.27 11.19
C ILE A 19 1.06 18.04 10.79
N LEU A 20 0.52 18.01 9.56
CA LEU A 20 -0.23 16.87 9.04
C LEU A 20 0.64 15.61 8.94
N ALA A 21 1.89 15.75 8.48
CA ALA A 21 2.85 14.66 8.38
C ALA A 21 3.13 14.05 9.77
N LYS A 22 3.38 14.88 10.79
CA LYS A 22 3.56 14.44 12.19
C LYS A 22 2.32 13.71 12.72
N LYS A 23 1.12 14.28 12.50
CA LYS A 23 -0.15 13.67 12.96
C LYS A 23 -0.37 12.28 12.35
N GLN A 24 0.06 12.06 11.11
CA GLN A 24 -0.06 10.78 10.41
C GLN A 24 1.18 9.87 10.53
N LYS A 25 2.19 10.27 11.32
CA LYS A 25 3.48 9.55 11.46
C LYS A 25 4.16 9.28 10.11
N ARG A 26 4.15 10.28 9.22
CA ARG A 26 4.74 10.24 7.88
C ARG A 26 5.87 11.26 7.75
N THR A 27 6.75 11.04 6.79
CA THR A 27 7.70 12.09 6.37
C THR A 27 6.96 13.21 5.61
N ILE A 28 7.55 14.40 5.55
CA ILE A 28 6.98 15.52 4.77
C ILE A 28 6.83 15.12 3.30
N ALA A 29 7.84 14.48 2.71
CA ALA A 29 7.79 14.01 1.33
C ALA A 29 6.61 13.04 1.08
N GLN A 30 6.39 12.07 1.97
CA GLN A 30 5.25 11.15 1.88
C GLN A 30 3.91 11.88 2.00
N GLN A 31 3.81 12.84 2.92
CA GLN A 31 2.59 13.62 3.09
C GLN A 31 2.29 14.49 1.86
N VAL A 32 3.31 15.06 1.22
CA VAL A 32 3.16 15.82 -0.03
C VAL A 32 2.64 14.93 -1.15
N ILE A 33 3.18 13.72 -1.31
CA ILE A 33 2.69 12.76 -2.31
C ILE A 33 1.21 12.47 -2.10
N VAL A 34 0.78 12.17 -0.86
CA VAL A 34 -0.62 11.89 -0.54
C VAL A 34 -1.52 13.11 -0.82
N LEU A 35 -1.07 14.32 -0.52
CA LEU A 35 -1.82 15.53 -0.82
C LEU A 35 -1.95 15.77 -2.33
N LEU A 36 -0.90 15.47 -3.11
CA LEU A 36 -0.93 15.56 -4.57
C LEU A 36 -1.86 14.50 -5.17
N GLU A 37 -1.79 13.25 -4.71
CA GLU A 37 -2.70 12.17 -5.13
C GLU A 37 -4.16 12.54 -4.88
N LYS A 38 -4.45 13.12 -3.71
CA LYS A 38 -5.77 13.67 -3.37
C LYS A 38 -6.20 14.80 -4.29
N GLY A 39 -5.33 15.81 -4.48
CA GLY A 39 -5.62 16.98 -5.29
C GLY A 39 -5.83 16.64 -6.77
N LEU A 40 -5.14 15.62 -7.27
CA LEU A 40 -5.27 15.12 -8.63
C LEU A 40 -6.39 14.08 -8.80
N GLN A 41 -7.12 13.76 -7.72
CA GLN A 41 -8.15 12.70 -7.71
C GLN A 41 -7.61 11.34 -8.20
N ILE A 42 -6.30 11.11 -8.00
CA ILE A 42 -5.61 9.86 -8.31
C ILE A 42 -5.76 8.86 -7.17
N GLU A 43 -6.37 9.25 -6.04
CA GLU A 43 -6.71 8.32 -4.96
C GLU A 43 -7.57 7.18 -5.50
N GLN A 44 -6.92 6.06 -5.82
CA GLN A 44 -7.59 4.78 -5.82
C GLN A 44 -8.14 4.62 -4.42
N SER A 45 -9.46 4.53 -4.32
CA SER A 45 -10.11 4.21 -3.06
C SER A 45 -9.40 3.00 -2.45
N ASN A 46 -9.23 2.97 -1.13
CA ASN A 46 -8.70 1.77 -0.45
C ASN A 46 -9.44 0.50 -0.89
N ILE A 47 -10.71 0.63 -1.28
CA ILE A 47 -11.54 -0.43 -1.85
C ILE A 47 -11.03 -0.86 -3.23
N GLU A 48 -10.79 0.09 -4.14
CA GLU A 48 -10.27 -0.18 -5.49
C GLU A 48 -8.86 -0.76 -5.46
N ARG A 49 -7.99 -0.22 -4.60
CA ARG A 49 -6.63 -0.74 -4.41
C ARG A 49 -6.66 -2.18 -3.89
N ARG A 50 -7.55 -2.48 -2.95
CA ARG A 50 -7.75 -3.83 -2.40
C ARG A 50 -8.35 -4.77 -3.42
N LYS A 51 -9.31 -4.30 -4.22
CA LYS A 51 -9.92 -5.05 -5.32
C LYS A 51 -8.88 -5.44 -6.37
N ALA A 52 -8.08 -4.48 -6.84
CA ALA A 52 -7.01 -4.74 -7.80
C ALA A 52 -5.96 -5.73 -7.28
N LEU A 53 -5.68 -5.71 -5.97
CA LEU A 53 -4.78 -6.68 -5.33
C LEU A 53 -5.39 -8.08 -5.27
N LEU A 54 -6.68 -8.21 -4.91
CA LEU A 54 -7.40 -9.48 -4.92
C LEU A 54 -7.51 -10.05 -6.34
N ASP A 55 -7.79 -9.21 -7.33
CA ASP A 55 -7.86 -9.63 -8.73
C ASP A 55 -6.51 -10.17 -9.20
N LYS A 56 -5.39 -9.53 -8.84
CA LYS A 56 -4.04 -10.03 -9.12
C LYS A 56 -3.74 -11.37 -8.45
N ILE A 57 -4.20 -11.59 -7.22
CA ILE A 57 -4.03 -12.86 -6.51
C ILE A 57 -4.84 -13.96 -7.21
N ASN A 58 -6.09 -13.68 -7.56
CA ASN A 58 -6.98 -14.62 -8.24
C ASN A 58 -6.50 -14.95 -9.67
N SER A 59 -5.94 -13.98 -10.39
CA SER A 59 -5.42 -14.18 -11.74
C SER A 59 -4.07 -14.90 -11.77
N ARG A 60 -3.44 -15.14 -10.61
CA ARG A 60 -2.14 -15.79 -10.55
C ARG A 60 -2.29 -17.26 -10.96
N PRO A 61 -1.54 -17.75 -11.95
CA PRO A 61 -1.59 -19.15 -12.33
C PRO A 61 -1.01 -20.00 -11.20
N VAL A 62 -1.87 -20.74 -10.51
CA VAL A 62 -1.48 -21.76 -9.52
C VAL A 62 -1.50 -23.12 -10.22
N LYS A 63 -0.42 -23.90 -10.07
CA LYS A 63 -0.38 -25.27 -10.59
C LYS A 63 -1.45 -26.10 -9.89
N LYS A 64 -2.30 -26.78 -10.65
CA LYS A 64 -3.39 -27.62 -10.09
C LYS A 64 -2.88 -28.70 -9.13
N GLU A 65 -1.62 -29.14 -9.33
CA GLU A 65 -0.87 -30.05 -8.46
C GLU A 65 -0.81 -29.58 -7.00
N VAL A 66 -0.82 -28.27 -6.74
CA VAL A 66 -0.77 -27.72 -5.38
C VAL A 66 -2.09 -27.95 -4.64
N ASN A 67 -3.22 -27.97 -5.35
CA ASN A 67 -4.54 -28.23 -4.74
C ASN A 67 -4.76 -29.73 -4.42
N LEU A 68 -3.87 -30.60 -4.91
CA LEU A 68 -3.88 -32.04 -4.62
C LEU A 68 -3.08 -32.36 -3.35
N VAL A 69 -2.34 -31.39 -2.81
CA VAL A 69 -1.59 -31.57 -1.58
C VAL A 69 -2.53 -31.38 -0.40
N ASP A 70 -2.58 -32.39 0.47
CA ASP A 70 -3.29 -32.30 1.75
C ASP A 70 -2.57 -31.31 2.66
N ASP A 71 -3.21 -30.18 2.92
CA ASP A 71 -2.69 -29.10 3.76
C ASP A 71 -2.58 -29.55 5.23
N ALA A 72 -3.46 -30.43 5.69
CA ALA A 72 -3.39 -31.03 7.02
C ALA A 72 -2.19 -31.98 7.16
N ALA A 73 -1.81 -32.69 6.09
CA ALA A 73 -0.61 -33.52 6.07
C ALA A 73 0.68 -32.68 6.11
N LEU A 74 0.69 -31.50 5.47
CA LEU A 74 1.84 -30.59 5.50
C LEU A 74 2.08 -29.92 6.86
N ILE A 75 1.01 -29.70 7.64
CA ILE A 75 1.09 -29.06 8.96
C ILE A 75 1.36 -30.08 10.08
N ARG A 76 1.04 -31.36 9.86
CA ARG A 76 1.24 -32.43 10.86
C ARG A 76 2.70 -32.91 10.88
N GLU A 77 3.55 -32.24 11.65
CA GLU A 77 4.87 -32.76 12.07
C GLU A 77 4.76 -33.69 13.29
N ASP A 78 3.99 -34.78 13.22
CA ASP A 78 3.79 -35.74 14.33
C ASP A 78 2.99 -35.21 15.54
N ARG A 79 1.71 -35.60 15.61
CA ARG A 79 0.98 -35.75 16.89
C ARG A 79 0.71 -37.22 17.21
N ASP A 80 1.63 -38.11 16.83
CA ASP A 80 1.61 -39.53 17.22
C ASP A 80 2.50 -39.79 18.46
N ARG A 81 2.41 -38.90 19.45
CA ARG A 81 2.92 -39.12 20.82
C ARG A 81 1.93 -38.62 21.86
#